data_AF-A0A254NS21-F1
#
_entry.id   AF-A0A254NS21-F1
#
_cell.length_a   1.000
_cell.length_b   1.000
_cell.length_c   1.000
_cell.angle_alpha   90.00
_cell.angle_beta   90.00
_cell.angle_gamma   90.00
#
_symmetry.space_group_name_H-M   'P 1'
#
loop_
_entity.id
_entity.type
_entity.pdbx_description
1 polymer ?
#
loop_
_entity_poly.entity_id
_entity_poly.type
_entity_poly.pdbx_seq_one_letter_code
_entity_poly.pdbx_strand_id
1 'polypeptide(L)'
;MLLEVYCSKFDPELNETCSKEEVPGYSCLAERCPNVSYTYADHEIAYTGKLGQTSDTQSFIGFGGEMLPDDADEQEEIRLKKVWEEICKKKIAEAYEEYMSGLYSDHKNREG
;
A
#
# COMPACT_ATOMS: atom_id res chain seq x y z
N MET A 1 15.66 -7.15 1.20
CA MET A 1 15.24 -6.91 -0.20
C MET A 1 14.02 -7.78 -0.43
N LEU A 2 12.84 -7.15 -0.54
CA LEU A 2 11.59 -7.83 -0.88
C LEU A 2 11.40 -7.73 -2.40
N LEU A 3 10.89 -8.81 -2.99
CA LEU A 3 10.57 -8.87 -4.40
C LEU A 3 9.08 -9.12 -4.54
N GLU A 4 8.42 -8.29 -5.34
CA GLU A 4 7.08 -8.57 -5.83
C GLU A 4 7.21 -9.36 -7.12
N VAL A 5 6.59 -10.54 -7.18
CA VAL A 5 6.69 -11.48 -8.29
C VAL A 5 5.34 -11.56 -9.00
N TYR A 6 5.34 -11.38 -10.32
CA TYR A 6 4.12 -11.37 -11.13
C TYR A 6 4.34 -12.12 -12.45
N CYS A 7 3.23 -12.58 -13.05
CA CYS A 7 3.25 -13.19 -14.37
C CYS A 7 3.14 -12.09 -15.44
N SER A 8 4.20 -11.89 -16.22
CA SER A 8 4.29 -10.83 -17.22
C SER A 8 3.48 -11.08 -18.50
N LYS A 9 3.14 -12.35 -18.78
CA LYS A 9 2.31 -12.76 -19.92
C LYS A 9 1.54 -14.03 -19.56
N PHE A 10 0.20 -13.98 -19.66
CA PHE A 10 -0.62 -15.18 -19.74
C PHE A 10 -0.57 -15.67 -21.19
N ASP A 11 0.33 -16.61 -21.48
CA ASP A 11 0.31 -17.34 -22.75
C ASP A 11 -0.22 -18.75 -22.47
N PRO A 12 -1.48 -19.05 -22.85
CA PRO A 12 -2.10 -20.35 -22.60
C PRO A 12 -1.41 -21.50 -23.34
N GLU A 13 -0.49 -21.23 -24.27
CA GLU A 13 0.28 -22.24 -24.99
C GLU A 13 1.67 -22.52 -24.36
N LEU A 14 2.14 -21.69 -23.42
CA LEU A 14 3.44 -21.84 -22.75
C LEU A 14 3.31 -22.61 -21.42
N ASN A 15 3.49 -23.94 -21.54
CA ASN A 15 3.77 -24.91 -20.47
C ASN A 15 2.71 -25.13 -19.37
N GLU A 16 2.44 -26.42 -19.11
CA GLU A 16 1.56 -26.95 -18.05
C GLU A 16 1.95 -26.51 -16.62
N THR A 17 3.15 -25.95 -16.43
CA THR A 17 3.63 -25.52 -15.11
C THR A 17 3.00 -24.20 -14.63
N CYS A 18 2.60 -23.32 -15.56
CA CYS A 18 1.99 -22.02 -15.23
C CYS A 18 0.47 -22.06 -15.14
N SER A 19 -0.17 -23.18 -15.51
CA SER A 19 -1.63 -23.27 -15.67
C SER A 19 -2.38 -23.74 -14.42
N LYS A 20 -1.67 -24.06 -13.32
CA LYS A 20 -2.29 -24.60 -12.10
C LYS A 20 -2.46 -23.59 -10.96
N GLU A 21 -1.75 -22.47 -11.00
CA GLU A 21 -1.78 -21.45 -9.94
C GLU A 21 -1.99 -20.06 -10.57
N GLU A 22 -2.97 -19.30 -10.08
CA GLU A 22 -3.28 -17.93 -10.56
C GLU A 22 -2.17 -16.92 -10.19
N VAL A 23 -1.25 -17.30 -9.30
CA VAL A 23 -0.18 -16.47 -8.76
C VAL A 23 1.16 -17.20 -8.95
N PRO A 24 2.24 -16.52 -9.37
CA PRO A 24 3.54 -17.18 -9.55
C PRO A 24 4.08 -17.74 -8.22
N GLY A 25 4.31 -19.06 -8.20
CA GLY A 25 4.91 -19.76 -7.07
C GLY A 25 6.44 -19.82 -7.11
N TYR A 26 7.03 -20.38 -6.05
CA TYR A 26 8.48 -20.63 -5.98
C TYR A 26 9.01 -21.47 -7.15
N SER A 27 8.20 -22.41 -7.65
CA SER A 27 8.50 -23.24 -8.82
C SER A 27 8.80 -22.40 -10.06
N CYS A 28 8.07 -21.29 -10.27
CA CYS A 28 8.29 -20.39 -11.40
C CYS A 28 9.69 -19.76 -11.37
N LEU A 29 10.21 -19.43 -10.18
CA LEU A 29 11.56 -18.89 -10.02
C LEU A 29 12.63 -19.99 -10.16
N ALA A 30 12.40 -21.15 -9.54
CA ALA A 30 13.34 -22.26 -9.56
C ALA A 30 13.58 -22.81 -10.98
N GLU A 31 12.51 -22.88 -11.78
CA GLU A 31 12.55 -23.39 -13.15
C GLU A 31 12.85 -22.31 -14.21
N ARG A 32 13.09 -21.06 -13.80
CA ARG A 32 13.33 -19.92 -14.68
C ARG A 32 12.23 -19.77 -15.73
N CYS A 33 10.98 -19.77 -15.26
CA CYS A 33 9.82 -19.58 -16.12
C CYS A 33 9.99 -18.30 -16.97
N PRO A 34 9.85 -18.38 -18.31
CA PRO A 34 10.06 -17.21 -19.17
C PRO A 34 9.02 -16.11 -18.96
N ASN A 35 7.88 -16.43 -18.33
CA ASN A 35 6.79 -15.51 -18.06
C ASN A 35 6.86 -14.89 -16.66
N VAL A 36 7.75 -15.38 -15.77
CA VAL A 36 7.93 -14.78 -14.44
C VAL A 36 8.75 -13.50 -14.55
N SER A 37 8.22 -12.43 -13.97
CA SER A 37 8.93 -11.16 -13.80
C SER A 37 8.83 -10.74 -12.34
N TYR A 38 9.72 -9.84 -11.93
CA TYR A 38 9.73 -9.31 -10.58
C TYR A 38 10.10 -7.83 -10.57
N THR A 39 9.66 -7.13 -9.54
CA THR A 39 10.08 -5.77 -9.21
C THR A 39 10.54 -5.68 -7.76
N TYR A 40 11.25 -4.62 -7.41
CA TYR A 40 11.68 -4.36 -6.05
C TYR A 40 10.53 -3.74 -5.24
N ALA A 41 10.30 -4.27 -4.04
CA ALA A 41 9.29 -3.80 -3.10
C ALA A 41 9.97 -3.08 -1.92
N ASP A 42 10.73 -2.03 -2.21
CA ASP A 42 11.62 -1.37 -1.24
C ASP A 42 10.88 -0.60 -0.12
N HIS A 43 9.59 -0.33 -0.31
CA HIS A 43 8.72 0.36 0.65
C HIS A 43 7.68 -0.55 1.30
N GLU A 44 7.91 -1.87 1.23
CA GLU A 44 7.10 -2.86 1.93
C GLU A 44 7.82 -3.41 3.17
N ILE A 45 7.03 -3.72 4.19
CA ILE A 45 7.49 -4.37 5.42
C ILE A 45 6.73 -5.69 5.56
N ALA A 46 7.45 -6.81 5.52
CA ALA A 46 6.89 -8.13 5.76
C ALA A 46 7.32 -8.64 7.15
N TYR A 47 6.37 -9.00 8.01
CA TYR A 47 6.68 -9.65 9.29
C TYR A 47 6.59 -11.17 9.14
N THR A 48 7.71 -11.87 9.35
CA THR A 48 7.79 -13.32 9.21
C THR A 48 8.07 -14.03 10.53
N GLY A 49 7.56 -15.26 10.65
CA GLY A 49 7.92 -16.16 11.75
C GLY A 49 9.33 -16.73 11.61
N LYS A 50 9.71 -17.65 12.51
CA LYS A 50 11.06 -18.26 12.55
C LYS A 50 11.51 -18.97 11.27
N LEU A 51 10.57 -19.32 10.39
CA LEU A 51 10.83 -20.00 9.12
C LEU A 51 10.98 -19.03 7.95
N GLY A 52 10.85 -17.72 8.18
CA GLY A 52 10.99 -16.70 7.13
C GLY A 52 9.83 -16.68 6.10
N GLN A 53 8.70 -17.31 6.43
CA GLN A 53 7.51 -17.37 5.57
C GLN A 53 6.44 -16.41 6.11
N THR A 54 5.82 -15.66 5.21
CA THR A 54 4.57 -14.93 5.43
C THR A 54 3.41 -15.83 5.00
N SER A 55 2.36 -15.94 5.80
CA SER A 55 1.22 -16.82 5.51
C SER A 55 0.31 -16.28 4.39
N ASP A 56 0.28 -14.96 4.21
CA ASP A 56 -0.68 -14.27 3.35
C ASP A 56 -0.26 -12.82 3.07
N THR A 57 -0.98 -12.15 2.17
CA THR A 57 -0.80 -10.74 1.80
C THR A 57 -1.09 -9.77 2.95
N GLN A 58 -1.78 -10.21 4.02
CA GLN A 58 -2.04 -9.39 5.22
C GLN A 58 -0.82 -9.29 6.13
N SER A 59 0.19 -10.14 5.91
CA SER A 59 1.47 -10.10 6.61
C SER A 59 2.44 -9.04 6.06
N PHE A 60 2.01 -8.29 5.05
CA PHE A 60 2.76 -7.22 4.39
C PHE A 60 2.12 -5.86 4.69
N ILE A 61 2.93 -4.89 5.07
CA ILE A 61 2.57 -3.47 5.17
C ILE A 61 3.33 -2.75 4.05
N GLY A 62 2.63 -2.50 2.94
CA GLY A 62 3.17 -1.78 1.78
C GLY A 62 2.49 -0.44 1.58
N PHE A 63 3.26 0.60 1.27
CA PHE A 63 2.76 1.86 0.74
C PHE A 63 2.86 1.82 -0.80
N GLY A 64 2.02 1.01 -1.46
CA GLY A 64 2.22 0.76 -2.89
C GLY A 64 1.14 -0.02 -3.64
N GLY A 65 -0.06 -0.22 -3.11
CA GLY A 65 -1.13 -0.92 -3.83
C GLY A 65 -2.15 0.02 -4.46
N GLU A 66 -1.80 0.79 -5.50
CA GLU A 66 -2.82 1.29 -6.45
C GLU A 66 -3.18 0.14 -7.41
N MET A 67 -3.93 -0.84 -6.91
CA MET A 67 -4.71 -1.73 -7.76
C MET A 67 -6.07 -1.07 -7.97
N LEU A 68 -6.13 -0.12 -8.90
CA LEU A 68 -7.41 0.38 -9.37
C LEU A 68 -8.08 -0.76 -10.16
N PRO A 69 -9.28 -1.25 -9.76
CA PRO A 69 -10.00 -2.25 -10.53
C PRO A 69 -10.39 -1.73 -11.92
N ASP A 70 -10.69 -2.61 -12.87
CA ASP A 70 -11.02 -2.23 -14.26
C ASP A 70 -12.24 -1.30 -14.37
N ASP A 71 -13.07 -1.22 -13.32
CA ASP A 71 -14.24 -0.34 -13.19
C ASP A 71 -14.04 0.86 -12.25
N ALA A 72 -12.78 1.13 -11.86
CA ALA A 72 -12.47 2.26 -11.00
C ALA A 72 -12.83 3.60 -11.66
N ASP A 73 -13.69 4.37 -10.99
CA ASP A 73 -13.96 5.75 -11.38
C ASP A 73 -12.86 6.65 -10.80
N GLU A 74 -11.78 6.79 -11.58
CA GLU A 74 -10.63 7.64 -11.24
C GLU A 74 -11.04 9.11 -10.95
N GLN A 75 -12.12 9.60 -11.57
CA GLN A 75 -12.59 10.97 -11.32
C GLN A 75 -13.21 11.08 -9.95
N GLU A 76 -13.99 10.09 -9.54
CA GLU A 76 -14.54 10.01 -8.19
C GLU A 76 -13.44 9.81 -7.14
N GLU A 77 -12.43 8.98 -7.43
CA GLU A 77 -11.27 8.82 -6.56
C GLU A 77 -10.52 10.14 -6.34
N ILE A 78 -10.22 10.88 -7.42
CA ILE A 78 -9.59 12.20 -7.34
C ILE A 78 -10.46 13.18 -6.54
N ARG A 79 -11.78 13.13 -6.72
CA ARG A 79 -12.73 13.97 -5.97
C ARG A 79 -12.66 13.64 -4.48
N LEU A 80 -12.68 12.36 -4.12
CA LEU A 80 -12.62 11.89 -2.73
C LEU A 80 -11.28 12.22 -2.07
N LYS A 81 -10.16 12.02 -2.79
CA LYS A 81 -8.81 12.42 -2.34
C LYS A 81 -8.77 13.93 -2.01
N LYS A 82 -9.35 14.80 -2.86
CA LYS A 82 -9.47 16.25 -2.58
C LYS A 82 -10.35 16.58 -1.38
N VAL A 83 -11.50 15.91 -1.25
CA VAL A 83 -12.39 16.09 -0.07
C VAL A 83 -11.64 15.74 1.21
N TRP A 84 -10.89 14.64 1.19
CA TRP A 84 -10.08 14.20 2.32
C TRP A 84 -8.99 15.21 2.68
N GLU A 85 -8.27 15.73 1.69
CA GLU A 85 -7.24 16.76 1.89
C GLU A 85 -7.82 18.02 2.59
N GLU A 86 -8.98 18.49 2.14
CA GLU A 86 -9.63 19.67 2.73
C GLU A 86 -10.11 19.41 4.17
N ILE A 87 -10.61 18.20 4.46
CA ILE A 87 -10.96 17.80 5.83
C ILE A 87 -9.72 17.82 6.73
N CYS A 88 -8.61 17.25 6.26
CA CYS A 88 -7.36 17.22 7.01
C CYS A 88 -6.84 18.64 7.29
N LYS A 89 -6.79 19.52 6.28
CA LYS A 89 -6.39 20.92 6.45
C LYS A 89 -7.26 21.63 7.49
N LYS A 90 -8.57 21.46 7.39
CA LYS A 90 -9.52 22.05 8.34
C LYS A 90 -9.27 21.56 9.76
N LYS A 91 -9.09 20.25 9.95
CA LYS A 91 -8.86 19.66 11.28
C LYS A 91 -7.55 20.12 11.90
N ILE A 92 -6.49 20.27 11.10
CA ILE A 92 -5.21 20.81 11.55
C ILE A 92 -5.37 22.26 11.98
N ALA A 93 -6.08 23.08 11.20
CA ALA A 93 -6.34 24.48 11.54
C ALA A 93 -7.17 24.60 12.83
N GLU A 94 -8.24 23.82 12.98
CA GLU A 94 -9.06 23.76 14.20
C GLU A 94 -8.20 23.41 15.43
N ALA A 95 -7.36 22.37 15.33
CA ALA A 95 -6.48 21.96 16.42
C ALA A 95 -5.44 23.03 16.77
N TYR A 96 -4.90 23.74 15.78
CA TYR A 96 -3.98 24.85 16.00
C TYR A 96 -4.65 26.03 16.69
N GLU A 97 -5.85 26.41 16.26
CA GLU A 97 -6.62 27.48 16.91
C GLU A 97 -6.98 27.13 18.35
N GLU A 98 -7.42 25.89 18.61
CA GLU A 98 -7.70 25.39 19.96
C GLU A 98 -6.45 25.50 20.84
N TYR A 99 -5.31 25.00 20.37
CA TYR A 99 -4.03 25.09 21.09
C TYR A 99 -3.64 26.55 21.40
N MET A 100 -3.70 27.44 20.40
CA MET A 100 -3.35 28.85 20.59
C MET A 100 -4.31 29.55 21.56
N SER A 101 -5.61 29.27 21.47
CA SER A 101 -6.61 29.84 22.37
C SER A 101 -6.40 29.42 23.83
N GLY A 102 -5.98 28.18 24.07
CA GLY A 102 -5.58 27.68 25.39
C GLY A 102 -4.37 28.42 25.95
N LEU A 103 -3.36 28.69 25.12
CA LEU A 103 -2.18 29.46 25.53
C LEU A 103 -2.52 30.92 25.89
N TYR A 104 -3.38 31.58 25.13
CA TYR A 104 -3.79 32.96 25.42
C TYR A 104 -4.60 33.07 26.72
N SER A 105 -5.42 32.06 27.03
CA SER A 105 -6.19 32.03 28.27
C SER A 105 -5.32 31.76 29.50
N ASP A 106 -4.30 30.91 29.38
CA ASP A 106 -3.32 30.68 30.45
C ASP A 106 -2.41 31.88 30.74
N HIS A 107 -2.03 32.65 29.71
CA HIS A 107 -1.22 33.87 29.91
C HIS A 107 -2.00 34.96 30.65
N LYS A 108 -3.28 35.14 30.31
CA LYS A 108 -4.15 36.16 30.92
C LYS A 108 -4.44 35.89 32.41
N ASN A 109 -4.46 34.62 32.81
CA ASN A 109 -4.63 34.19 34.20
C ASN A 109 -3.36 34.32 35.06
N ARG A 110 -2.19 34.58 34.46
CA ARG A 110 -0.92 34.77 35.18
C ARG A 110 -0.56 36.24 35.44
N GLU A 111 -1.22 37.17 34.74
CA GLU A 111 -0.96 38.62 34.84
C GLU A 111 -2.05 39.38 35.63
N GLY A 112 -3.10 38.69 36.10
CA GLY A 112 -4.13 39.23 37.00
C GLY A 112 -4.04 38.62 38.40
#